data_AF-A0A7R9V763-F1
#
_entry.id   AF-A0A7R9V763-F1
#
_cell.length_a   1.000
_cell.length_b   1.000
_cell.length_c   1.000
_cell.angle_alpha   90.00
_cell.angle_beta   90.00
_cell.angle_gamma   90.00
#
_symmetry.space_group_name_H-M   'P 1'
#
loop_
_entity.id
_entity.type
_entity.pdbx_description
1 polymer ?
#
loop_
_entity_poly.entity_id
_entity_poly.type
_entity_poly.pdbx_seq_one_letter_code
_entity_poly.pdbx_strand_id
1 'polypeptide(L)'
;MGVQGLWTLLEPIGRRVNIESISNKRLAIDASIWLFQFMKAMRNERGEMVKNAHLRGFFSRICRLLFHKVRPVFVFDGATPALKRSTHIARRRRREAQEVVLRKTAEKLLMNQLKRQVLQQAKDAKAKP
;
A
#
# COMPACT_ATOMS: atom_id res chain seq x y z
N MET A 1 7.25 -4.15 -2.54
CA MET A 1 8.20 -5.29 -2.62
C MET A 1 9.10 -5.04 -3.81
N GLY A 2 10.33 -5.54 -3.80
CA GLY A 2 11.34 -5.25 -4.82
C GLY A 2 12.47 -4.35 -4.31
N VAL A 3 13.30 -3.90 -5.25
CA VAL A 3 14.46 -3.03 -4.99
C VAL A 3 13.99 -1.58 -4.91
N GLN A 4 14.38 -0.87 -3.85
CA GLN A 4 14.01 0.53 -3.64
C GLN A 4 14.67 1.42 -4.71
N GLY A 5 13.89 2.33 -5.32
CA GLY A 5 14.38 3.26 -6.34
C GLY A 5 14.54 2.67 -7.76
N LEU A 6 14.37 1.36 -7.93
CA LEU A 6 14.62 0.70 -9.21
C LEU A 6 13.74 1.23 -10.35
N TRP A 7 12.45 1.48 -10.09
CA TRP A 7 11.55 1.95 -11.15
C TRP A 7 11.89 3.36 -11.63
N THR A 8 12.27 4.26 -10.74
CA THR A 8 12.73 5.60 -11.11
C THR A 8 13.99 5.55 -11.96
N LEU A 9 14.90 4.63 -11.65
CA LEU A 9 16.11 4.41 -12.44
C LEU A 9 15.80 3.87 -13.86
N LEU A 10 14.83 2.96 -13.99
CA LEU A 10 14.48 2.31 -15.26
C LEU A 10 13.42 3.09 -16.07
N GLU A 11 12.83 4.14 -15.52
CA GLU A 11 11.79 4.93 -16.16
C GLU A 11 12.16 5.42 -17.58
N PRO A 12 13.39 5.93 -17.85
CA PRO A 12 13.75 6.45 -19.17
C PRO A 12 13.74 5.40 -20.28
N ILE A 13 13.88 4.11 -19.94
CA ILE A 13 13.89 3.01 -20.90
C ILE A 13 12.54 2.27 -20.98
N GLY A 14 11.56 2.69 -20.17
CA GLY A 14 10.23 2.10 -20.14
C GLY A 14 9.47 2.37 -21.43
N ARG A 15 8.86 1.33 -22.01
CA ARG A 15 8.02 1.44 -23.21
C ARG A 15 6.56 1.22 -22.85
N ARG A 16 5.69 2.13 -23.29
CA ARG A 16 4.24 1.90 -23.24
C ARG A 16 3.87 0.89 -24.32
N VAL A 17 3.18 -0.15 -23.92
CA VAL A 17 2.79 -1.26 -24.78
C VAL A 17 1.28 -1.39 -24.73
N ASN A 18 0.65 -1.49 -25.89
CA ASN A 18 -0.79 -1.67 -25.96
C ASN A 18 -1.19 -3.09 -25.55
N ILE A 19 -2.34 -3.25 -24.90
CA ILE A 19 -2.78 -4.53 -24.35
C ILE A 19 -3.07 -5.57 -25.46
N GLU A 20 -3.48 -5.14 -26.66
CA GLU A 20 -3.68 -6.04 -27.79
C GLU A 20 -2.38 -6.71 -28.25
N SER A 21 -1.22 -6.10 -27.97
CA SER A 21 0.08 -6.68 -28.34
C SER A 21 0.39 -7.98 -27.58
N ILE A 22 -0.26 -8.23 -26.44
CA ILE A 22 -0.13 -9.46 -25.66
C ILE A 22 -1.27 -10.45 -25.91
N SER A 23 -2.15 -10.16 -26.86
CA SER A 23 -3.24 -11.06 -27.26
C SER A 23 -2.71 -12.42 -27.71
N ASN A 24 -3.40 -13.49 -27.33
CA ASN A 24 -3.02 -14.90 -27.54
C ASN A 24 -1.69 -15.34 -26.91
N LYS A 25 -1.01 -14.48 -26.13
CA LYS A 25 0.23 -14.86 -25.45
C LYS A 25 -0.06 -15.54 -24.11
N ARG A 26 0.87 -16.41 -23.69
CA ARG A 26 0.92 -16.93 -22.33
C ARG A 26 1.62 -15.91 -21.43
N LEU A 27 0.98 -15.53 -20.33
CA LEU A 27 1.50 -14.52 -19.42
C LEU A 27 1.64 -15.12 -18.01
N ALA A 28 2.88 -15.18 -17.50
CA ALA A 28 3.12 -15.53 -16.11
C ALA A 28 2.74 -14.34 -15.20
N ILE A 29 1.93 -14.61 -14.19
CA ILE A 29 1.42 -13.59 -13.28
C ILE A 29 1.80 -13.97 -11.86
N ASP A 30 2.53 -13.10 -11.19
CA ASP A 30 2.74 -13.18 -9.74
C ASP A 30 1.38 -12.96 -9.03
N ALA A 31 0.83 -14.06 -8.52
CA ALA A 31 -0.45 -14.06 -7.84
C ALA A 31 -0.31 -13.64 -6.37
N SER A 32 0.86 -13.86 -5.76
CA SER A 32 1.15 -13.48 -4.37
C SER A 32 1.06 -11.97 -4.19
N ILE A 33 1.61 -11.19 -5.13
CA ILE A 33 1.52 -9.73 -5.06
C ILE A 33 0.09 -9.23 -5.30
N TRP A 34 -0.68 -9.86 -6.19
CA TRP A 34 -2.09 -9.52 -6.41
C TRP A 34 -2.90 -9.71 -5.14
N LEU A 35 -2.75 -10.86 -4.47
CA LEU A 35 -3.45 -11.16 -3.22
C LEU A 35 -3.18 -10.10 -2.16
N PHE A 36 -1.91 -9.75 -1.96
CA PHE A 36 -1.52 -8.71 -1.01
C PHE A 36 -2.12 -7.33 -1.38
N GLN A 37 -2.08 -6.96 -2.66
CA GLN A 37 -2.65 -5.70 -3.14
C GLN A 37 -4.15 -5.63 -2.90
N PHE A 38 -4.91 -6.68 -3.23
CA PHE A 38 -6.36 -6.67 -3.03
C PHE A 38 -6.72 -6.56 -1.55
N MET A 39 -6.03 -7.30 -0.68
CA MET A 39 -6.25 -7.22 0.76
C MET A 39 -5.86 -5.87 1.36
N LYS A 40 -4.93 -5.11 0.76
CA LYS A 40 -4.51 -3.80 1.29
C LYS A 40 -5.28 -2.63 0.67
N ALA A 41 -5.57 -2.67 -0.62
CA ALA A 41 -6.14 -1.55 -1.37
C ALA A 41 -7.68 -1.53 -1.36
N MET A 42 -8.36 -2.68 -1.31
CA MET A 42 -9.83 -2.69 -1.29
C MET A 42 -10.34 -2.46 0.13
N ARG A 43 -10.63 -1.20 0.41
CA ARG A 43 -11.19 -0.71 1.67
C ARG A 43 -12.56 -0.08 1.42
N ASN A 44 -13.49 -0.24 2.36
CA ASN A 44 -14.74 0.51 2.35
C ASN A 44 -14.51 1.95 2.85
N GLU A 45 -15.56 2.78 2.81
CA GLU A 45 -15.51 4.18 3.28
C GLU A 45 -15.11 4.30 4.76
N ARG A 46 -15.35 3.25 5.55
CA ARG A 46 -14.96 3.16 6.97
C ARG A 46 -13.51 2.68 7.17
N GLY A 47 -12.78 2.40 6.09
CA GLY A 47 -11.39 1.93 6.15
C GLY A 47 -11.23 0.44 6.51
N GLU A 48 -12.30 -0.35 6.45
CA GLU A 48 -12.30 -1.79 6.70
C GLU A 48 -12.07 -2.57 5.40
N MET A 49 -11.51 -3.78 5.52
CA MET A 49 -11.31 -4.64 4.34
C MET A 49 -12.64 -5.07 3.76
N VAL A 50 -12.80 -4.89 2.45
CA VAL A 50 -13.97 -5.39 1.74
C VAL A 50 -14.00 -6.92 1.81
N LYS A 51 -15.15 -7.49 2.20
CA LYS A 51 -15.34 -8.94 2.25
C LYS A 51 -15.02 -9.56 0.89
N ASN A 52 -14.23 -10.63 0.90
CA ASN A 52 -13.79 -11.36 -0.30
C ASN A 52 -13.11 -10.46 -1.35
N ALA A 53 -12.42 -9.38 -0.93
CA ALA A 53 -11.69 -8.47 -1.82
C ALA A 53 -10.77 -9.20 -2.81
N HIS A 54 -10.09 -10.25 -2.34
CA HIS A 54 -9.22 -11.06 -3.18
C HIS A 54 -9.99 -11.77 -4.30
N LEU A 55 -11.12 -12.43 -4.01
CA LEU A 55 -11.93 -13.11 -5.04
C LEU A 55 -12.44 -12.11 -6.08
N ARG A 56 -12.99 -10.98 -5.63
CA ARG A 56 -13.50 -9.93 -6.53
C ARG A 56 -12.39 -9.36 -7.41
N GLY A 57 -11.23 -9.08 -6.82
CA GLY A 57 -10.07 -8.56 -7.52
C GLY A 57 -9.52 -9.54 -8.56
N PHE A 58 -9.35 -10.80 -8.17
CA PHE A 58 -8.90 -11.86 -9.08
C PHE A 58 -9.88 -12.06 -10.23
N PHE A 59 -11.18 -12.19 -9.92
CA PHE A 59 -12.22 -12.38 -10.92
C PHE A 59 -12.18 -11.28 -11.98
N SER A 60 -12.20 -10.01 -11.56
CA SER A 60 -12.17 -8.86 -12.47
C SER A 60 -10.91 -8.84 -13.35
N ARG A 61 -9.73 -9.11 -12.78
CA ARG A 61 -8.48 -9.14 -13.55
C ARG A 61 -8.41 -10.33 -14.51
N ILE A 62 -8.91 -11.50 -14.11
CA ILE A 62 -8.99 -12.69 -14.98
C ILE A 62 -9.91 -12.41 -16.16
N CYS A 63 -11.11 -11.90 -15.92
CA CYS A 63 -12.04 -11.53 -17.00
C CYS A 63 -11.41 -10.57 -17.99
N ARG A 64 -10.68 -9.55 -17.51
CA ARG A 64 -9.98 -8.59 -18.38
C ARG A 64 -8.89 -9.27 -19.23
N LEU A 65 -8.10 -10.16 -18.65
CA LEU A 65 -7.06 -10.88 -19.39
C LEU A 65 -7.65 -11.79 -20.46
N LEU A 66 -8.70 -12.54 -20.11
CA LEU A 66 -9.39 -13.43 -21.05
C LEU A 66 -10.10 -12.65 -22.17
N PHE A 67 -10.67 -11.48 -21.86
CA PHE A 67 -11.25 -10.57 -22.86
C PHE A 67 -10.23 -10.19 -23.94
N HIS A 68 -8.97 -9.93 -23.55
CA HIS A 68 -7.87 -9.68 -24.48
C HIS A 68 -7.19 -10.95 -25.00
N LYS A 69 -7.82 -12.13 -24.84
CA LYS A 69 -7.32 -13.45 -25.28
C LYS A 69 -5.94 -13.81 -24.70
N VAL A 70 -5.58 -13.24 -23.55
CA VAL A 70 -4.36 -13.61 -22.83
C VAL A 70 -4.58 -14.94 -22.12
N ARG A 71 -3.57 -15.81 -22.12
CA ARG A 71 -3.59 -17.10 -21.41
C ARG A 71 -2.79 -16.97 -20.10
N PRO A 72 -3.42 -16.60 -18.97
CA PRO A 72 -2.69 -16.39 -17.73
C PRO A 72 -2.16 -17.69 -17.13
N VAL A 73 -0.96 -17.64 -16.59
CA VAL A 73 -0.35 -18.69 -15.76
C VAL A 73 -0.03 -18.07 -14.41
N PHE A 74 -0.81 -18.42 -13.39
CA PHE A 74 -0.62 -17.87 -12.05
C PHE A 74 0.52 -18.58 -11.33
N VAL A 75 1.45 -17.79 -10.80
CA VAL A 75 2.60 -18.26 -10.02
C VAL A 75 2.44 -17.74 -8.60
N PHE A 76 2.45 -18.65 -7.64
CA PHE A 76 2.43 -18.33 -6.22
C PHE A 76 3.82 -18.56 -5.62
N ASP A 77 4.19 -17.67 -4.70
CA ASP A 77 5.40 -17.83 -3.89
C ASP A 77 5.31 -19.14 -3.07
N GLY A 78 6.41 -19.89 -3.04
CA GLY A 78 6.59 -21.00 -2.13
C GLY A 78 7.17 -20.56 -0.78
N ALA A 79 8.01 -21.40 -0.19
CA ALA A 79 8.68 -21.09 1.06
C ALA A 79 9.55 -19.82 0.94
N THR A 80 9.41 -18.90 1.90
CA THR A 80 10.21 -17.67 1.92
C THR A 80 11.66 -17.97 2.32
N PRO A 81 12.66 -17.56 1.51
CA PRO A 81 14.07 -17.75 1.85
C PRO A 81 14.45 -17.05 3.17
N ALA A 82 15.43 -17.62 3.89
CA ALA A 82 15.87 -17.12 5.20
C ALA A 82 16.25 -15.63 5.18
N LEU A 83 16.97 -15.18 4.16
CA LEU A 83 17.38 -13.78 3.99
C LEU A 83 16.20 -12.82 3.81
N LYS A 84 15.17 -13.22 3.03
CA LYS A 84 13.95 -12.42 2.85
C LYS A 84 13.17 -12.36 4.16
N ARG A 85 13.09 -13.47 4.89
CA ARG A 85 12.41 -13.54 6.20
C ARG A 85 13.08 -12.63 7.24
N SER A 86 14.40 -12.69 7.41
CA SER A 86 15.11 -11.84 8.38
C SER A 86 14.93 -10.35 8.07
N THR A 87 15.01 -9.98 6.79
CA THR A 87 14.77 -8.60 6.33
C THR A 87 13.35 -8.13 6.62
N HIS A 88 12.34 -8.97 6.41
CA HIS A 88 10.95 -8.64 6.74
C HIS A 88 10.76 -8.40 8.24
N ILE A 89 11.36 -9.22 9.09
CA ILE A 89 11.32 -9.05 10.55
C ILE A 89 11.96 -7.73 10.96
N ALA A 90 13.17 -7.44 10.46
CA ALA A 90 13.86 -6.18 10.75
C ALA A 90 13.05 -4.95 10.32
N ARG A 91 12.44 -4.99 9.12
CA ARG A 91 11.55 -3.92 8.63
C ARG A 91 10.28 -3.77 9.46
N ARG A 92 9.71 -4.88 9.95
CA ARG A 92 8.56 -4.84 10.85
C ARG A 92 8.90 -4.15 12.17
N ARG A 93 10.00 -4.57 12.81
CA ARG A 93 10.48 -3.96 14.07
C ARG A 93 10.73 -2.46 13.93
N ARG A 94 11.35 -2.02 12.84
CA ARG A 94 11.58 -0.58 12.57
C ARG A 94 10.27 0.19 12.45
N ARG A 95 9.26 -0.35 11.75
CA ARG A 95 7.95 0.29 11.60
C ARG A 95 7.21 0.41 12.92
N GLU A 96 7.19 -0.65 13.72
CA GLU A 96 6.57 -0.65 15.05
C GLU A 96 7.24 0.38 15.97
N ALA A 97 8.58 0.49 15.96
CA ALA A 97 9.29 1.51 16.71
C ALA A 97 8.96 2.94 16.23
N GLN A 98 8.88 3.16 14.91
CA GLN A 98 8.51 4.45 14.34
C GLN A 98 7.07 4.86 14.68
N GLU A 99 6.14 3.91 14.70
CA GLU A 99 4.74 4.16 15.06
C GLU A 99 4.61 4.66 16.51
N VAL A 100 5.38 4.09 17.44
CA VAL A 100 5.43 4.56 18.83
C VAL A 100 5.95 6.00 18.91
N VAL A 101 7.03 6.31 18.18
CA VAL A 101 7.60 7.67 18.15
C VAL A 101 6.62 8.66 17.54
N LEU A 102 5.98 8.28 16.42
CA LEU A 102 4.98 9.10 15.74
C LEU A 102 3.81 9.42 16.66
N ARG A 103 3.26 8.42 17.36
CA ARG A 103 2.15 8.61 18.30
C ARG A 103 2.50 9.59 19.42
N LYS A 104 3.66 9.40 20.07
CA LYS A 104 4.14 10.32 21.11
C LYS A 104 4.34 11.74 20.58
N THR A 105 4.78 11.88 19.34
CA THR A 105 5.00 13.17 18.69
C THR A 105 3.67 13.84 18.37
N ALA A 106 2.70 13.12 17.82
CA ALA A 106 1.36 13.61 17.54
C ALA A 106 0.64 14.06 18.82
N GLU A 107 0.71 13.28 19.90
CA GLU A 107 0.17 13.64 21.22
C GLU A 107 0.78 14.95 21.73
N LYS A 108 2.11 15.10 21.66
CA LYS A 108 2.80 16.34 22.05
C LYS A 108 2.37 17.54 21.20
N LEU A 109 2.29 17.37 19.89
CA LEU A 109 1.86 18.43 18.97
C LEU A 109 0.42 18.88 19.27
N LEU A 110 -0.49 17.94 19.47
CA LEU A 110 -1.88 18.22 19.82
C LEU A 110 -1.98 18.97 21.16
N MET A 111 -1.28 18.50 22.19
CA MET A 111 -1.27 19.17 23.50
C MET A 111 -0.72 20.60 23.41
N ASN A 112 0.31 20.83 22.59
CA ASN A 112 0.83 22.17 22.36
C ASN A 112 -0.16 23.07 21.61
N GLN A 113 -0.89 22.53 20.63
CA GLN A 113 -1.94 23.28 19.94
C GLN A 113 -3.09 23.67 20.88
N LEU A 114 -3.57 22.73 21.71
CA LEU A 114 -4.61 22.99 22.70
C LEU A 114 -4.19 24.06 23.71
N LYS A 115 -2.96 23.97 24.23
CA LYS A 115 -2.40 25.00 25.14
C LYS A 115 -2.37 26.38 24.48
N ARG A 116 -1.98 26.47 23.21
CA ARG A 116 -1.98 27.75 22.46
C ARG A 116 -3.40 28.31 22.31
N GLN A 117 -4.39 27.47 22.00
CA GLN A 117 -5.78 27.90 21.88
C GLN A 117 -6.33 28.42 23.21
N VAL A 118 -6.07 27.74 24.33
CA VAL A 118 -6.50 28.19 25.67
C VAL A 118 -5.86 29.52 26.03
N LEU A 119 -4.56 29.69 25.76
CA LEU A 119 -3.86 30.96 26.01
C LEU A 119 -4.43 32.10 25.15
N GLN A 120 -4.78 31.82 23.89
CA GLN A 120 -5.39 32.80 23.01
C GLN A 120 -6.78 33.20 23.51
N GLN A 121 -7.63 32.23 23.86
CA GLN A 121 -8.96 32.49 24.43
C GLN A 121 -8.88 33.29 25.74
N ALA A 122 -7.90 32.99 26.60
CA ALA A 122 -7.71 33.74 27.85
C ALA A 122 -7.25 35.19 27.60
N LYS A 123 -6.45 35.43 26.55
CA LYS A 123 -6.08 36.79 26.12
C LYS A 123 -7.28 37.53 25.55
N ASP A 124 -8.06 36.87 24.71
CA ASP A 124 -9.25 37.45 24.08
C ASP A 124 -10.35 37.75 25.11
N ALA A 125 -10.50 36.91 26.15
CA ALA A 125 -11.42 37.14 27.27
C ALA A 125 -11.01 38.31 28.18
N LYS A 126 -9.69 38.55 28.36
CA LYS A 126 -9.18 39.72 29.11
C LYS A 126 -9.24 41.02 28.31
N ALA A 127 -9.38 40.95 26.98
CA ALA A 127 -9.45 42.10 26.09
C ALA A 127 -10.89 42.59 25.83
N LYS A 128 -11.91 41.90 26.37
CA LYS A 128 -13.31 42.32 26.32
C LYS A 128 -13.61 43.21 27.55
N PRO A 129 -14.10 44.45 27.39
CA PRO A 129 -14.35 45.38 28.49
C PRO A 129 -15.48 44.92 29.42
#